data_AF-A0A1B0GIG4-F1
#
_entry.id   AF-A0A1B0GIG4-F1
#
_cell.length_a   1.000
_cell.length_b   1.000
_cell.length_c   1.000
_cell.angle_alpha   90.00
_cell.angle_beta   90.00
_cell.angle_gamma   90.00
#
_symmetry.space_group_name_H-M   'P 1'
#
loop_
_entity.id
_entity.type
_entity.pdbx_description
1 polymer ?
#
loop_
_entity_poly.entity_id
_entity_poly.type
_entity_poly.pdbx_seq_one_letter_code
_entity_poly.pdbx_strand_id
1 'polypeptide(L)'
;MVLVLNGVLQDDCPLNTTSLFLQHPVYRDHANQLLSIPTKTVGPIGLLYVRQREMAAVAPHDKNVTIIGSDDATTCIIVVVRHSGSGAVALAHLDGAGTDEAVSAMVTRVQELGIGYPEGRIELQLIGGFRDQKGYSEDLFYNIMRTYTKEE
;
A
#
# COMPACT_ATOMS: atom_id res chain seq x y z
N MET A 1 5.27 12.38 -8.26
CA MET A 1 4.40 12.26 -7.09
C MET A 1 5.07 12.87 -5.87
N VAL A 2 4.34 13.67 -5.08
CA VAL A 2 4.85 14.23 -3.83
C VAL A 2 4.26 13.45 -2.66
N LEU A 3 5.10 13.06 -1.71
CA LEU A 3 4.66 12.40 -0.48
C LEU A 3 3.98 13.43 0.44
N VAL A 4 2.74 13.14 0.83
CA VAL A 4 1.97 13.96 1.76
C VAL A 4 1.64 13.11 2.98
N LEU A 5 2.11 13.52 4.16
CA LEU A 5 1.82 12.86 5.43
C LEU A 5 0.95 13.77 6.29
N ASN A 6 -0.25 13.29 6.64
CA ASN A 6 -1.24 14.06 7.40
C ASN A 6 -1.51 15.48 6.85
N GLY A 7 -1.57 15.62 5.51
CA GLY A 7 -1.77 16.91 4.84
C GLY A 7 -0.52 17.79 4.74
N VAL A 8 0.63 17.34 5.26
CA VAL A 8 1.90 18.06 5.20
C VAL A 8 2.77 17.46 4.09
N LEU A 9 3.19 18.31 3.15
CA LEU A 9 4.17 17.94 2.12
C LEU A 9 5.49 17.55 2.78
N GLN A 10 6.07 16.44 2.32
CA GLN A 10 7.34 15.95 2.83
C GLN A 10 8.46 16.28 1.84
N ASP A 11 9.53 16.90 2.32
CA ASP A 11 10.75 17.10 1.54
C ASP A 11 11.54 15.79 1.39
N ASP A 12 11.55 14.98 2.45
CA ASP A 12 12.24 13.70 2.52
C ASP A 12 11.32 12.56 2.96
N CYS A 13 11.61 11.35 2.48
CA CYS A 13 10.95 10.14 2.94
C CYS A 13 11.39 9.78 4.38
N PRO A 14 10.48 9.34 5.27
CA PRO A 14 10.86 8.82 6.58
C PRO A 14 11.84 7.65 6.44
N LEU A 15 12.93 7.69 7.20
CA LEU A 15 14.02 6.69 7.13
C LEU A 15 13.61 5.31 7.67
N ASN A 16 12.65 5.26 8.60
CA ASN A 16 12.16 4.04 9.24
C ASN A 16 10.79 4.32 9.89
N THR A 17 10.10 3.25 10.30
CA THR A 17 8.77 3.35 10.92
C THR A 17 8.78 4.12 12.25
N THR A 18 9.87 4.06 13.01
CA THR A 18 10.00 4.78 14.28
C THR A 18 9.98 6.29 14.06
N SER A 19 10.76 6.80 13.11
CA SER A 19 10.76 8.21 12.73
C SER A 19 9.40 8.66 12.22
N LEU A 20 8.74 7.84 11.39
CA LEU A 20 7.38 8.11 10.90
C LEU A 20 6.40 8.31 12.06
N PHE A 21 6.38 7.41 13.05
CA PHE A 21 5.44 7.50 14.18
C PHE A 21 5.77 8.62 15.17
N LEU A 22 7.04 9.01 15.28
CA LEU A 22 7.45 10.15 16.11
C LEU A 22 7.02 11.48 15.47
N GLN A 23 7.19 11.62 14.16
CA GLN A 23 6.83 12.85 13.42
C GLN A 23 5.33 12.94 13.13
N HIS A 24 4.68 11.81 12.89
CA HIS A 24 3.26 11.71 12.54
C HIS A 24 2.54 10.66 13.41
N PRO A 25 2.26 10.97 14.70
CA PRO A 25 1.66 10.02 15.64
C PRO A 25 0.32 9.43 15.20
N VAL A 26 -0.43 10.13 14.35
CA VAL A 26 -1.72 9.68 13.81
C VAL A 26 -1.63 8.30 13.12
N TYR A 27 -0.50 7.99 12.47
CA TYR A 27 -0.33 6.69 11.82
C TYR A 27 -0.18 5.54 12.81
N ARG A 28 0.37 5.79 14.00
CA ARG A 28 0.40 4.81 15.10
C ARG A 28 -1.02 4.54 15.60
N ASP A 29 -1.85 5.58 15.69
CA ASP A 29 -3.23 5.44 16.14
C ASP A 29 -4.08 4.66 15.11
N HIS A 30 -3.89 4.92 13.81
CA HIS A 30 -4.50 4.12 12.74
C HIS A 30 -4.00 2.66 12.75
N ALA A 31 -2.70 2.44 12.99
CA ALA A 31 -2.15 1.08 13.11
C ALA A 31 -2.78 0.33 14.30
N ASN A 32 -2.93 0.99 15.45
CA ASN A 32 -3.60 0.41 16.61
C ASN A 32 -5.07 0.07 16.33
N GLN A 33 -5.78 0.92 15.58
CA GLN A 33 -7.14 0.63 15.13
C GLN A 33 -7.19 -0.62 14.24
N LEU A 34 -6.29 -0.72 13.25
CA LEU A 34 -6.21 -1.90 12.38
C LEU A 34 -5.91 -3.18 13.19
N LEU A 35 -4.96 -3.12 14.13
CA LEU A 35 -4.60 -4.24 15.00
C LEU A 35 -5.73 -4.66 15.95
N SER A 36 -6.67 -3.77 16.26
CA SER A 36 -7.83 -4.08 17.10
C SER A 36 -8.95 -4.83 16.36
N ILE A 37 -8.90 -4.87 15.01
CA ILE A 37 -9.90 -5.55 14.19
C ILE A 37 -9.66 -7.06 14.28
N PRO A 38 -10.64 -7.87 14.70
CA PRO A 38 -10.49 -9.32 14.71
C PRO A 38 -10.35 -9.85 13.29
N THR A 39 -9.47 -10.84 13.11
CA THR A 39 -9.25 -11.49 11.82
C THR A 39 -10.54 -12.15 11.33
N LYS A 40 -10.76 -12.12 10.02
CA LYS A 40 -11.94 -12.69 9.37
C LYS A 40 -11.49 -13.67 8.30
N THR A 41 -12.13 -14.84 8.28
CA THR A 41 -11.99 -15.76 7.15
C THR A 41 -12.77 -15.19 5.97
N VAL A 42 -12.06 -14.91 4.87
CA VAL A 42 -12.66 -14.43 3.62
C VAL A 42 -12.87 -15.63 2.69
N GLY A 43 -14.11 -15.83 2.24
CA GLY A 43 -14.44 -16.89 1.27
C GLY A 43 -14.02 -16.54 -0.16
N PRO A 44 -14.05 -17.50 -1.11
CA PRO A 44 -13.55 -17.30 -2.47
C PRO A 44 -14.48 -16.46 -3.36
N ILE A 45 -15.74 -16.27 -2.97
CA ILE A 45 -16.72 -15.55 -3.79
C ILE A 45 -16.34 -14.07 -3.87
N GLY A 46 -16.03 -13.61 -5.08
CA GLY A 46 -15.64 -12.22 -5.33
C GLY A 46 -14.25 -11.84 -4.81
N LEU A 47 -13.44 -12.81 -4.38
CA LEU A 47 -12.08 -12.60 -3.90
C LEU A 47 -11.06 -12.70 -5.05
N LEU A 48 -10.30 -11.63 -5.25
CA LEU A 48 -9.04 -11.66 -5.98
C LEU A 48 -7.89 -11.75 -4.98
N TYR A 49 -7.35 -12.95 -4.81
CA TYR A 49 -6.21 -13.21 -3.94
C TYR A 49 -4.89 -12.94 -4.69
N VAL A 50 -4.04 -12.09 -4.13
CA VAL A 50 -2.75 -11.68 -4.68
C VAL A 50 -1.65 -12.34 -3.87
N ARG A 51 -0.81 -13.17 -4.50
CA ARG A 51 0.31 -13.82 -3.80
C ARG A 51 1.53 -12.91 -3.71
N GLN A 52 2.51 -13.33 -2.91
CA GLN A 52 3.83 -12.72 -2.89
C GLN A 52 4.41 -12.58 -4.31
N ARG A 53 4.94 -11.39 -4.63
CA ARG A 53 5.42 -10.97 -5.96
C ARG A 53 4.36 -10.84 -7.05
N GLU A 54 3.09 -10.89 -6.70
CA GLU A 54 1.99 -10.55 -7.60
C GLU A 54 1.47 -9.14 -7.29
N MET A 55 0.87 -8.53 -8.31
CA MET A 55 0.15 -7.27 -8.22
C MET A 55 -1.15 -7.40 -8.98
N ALA A 56 -2.23 -6.85 -8.43
CA ALA A 56 -3.49 -6.72 -9.14
C ALA A 56 -4.11 -5.34 -8.89
N ALA A 57 -4.85 -4.85 -9.89
CA ALA A 57 -5.61 -3.62 -9.81
C ALA A 57 -7.04 -3.86 -10.27
N VAL A 58 -8.00 -3.28 -9.55
CA VAL A 58 -9.44 -3.42 -9.82
C VAL A 58 -10.13 -2.07 -9.64
N ALA A 59 -11.21 -1.88 -10.39
CA ALA A 59 -12.08 -0.72 -10.22
C ALA A 59 -13.41 -1.14 -9.56
N PRO A 60 -14.12 -0.22 -8.88
CA PRO A 60 -15.37 -0.57 -8.18
C PRO A 60 -16.49 -1.09 -9.08
N HIS A 61 -16.39 -0.87 -10.40
CA HIS A 61 -17.36 -1.35 -11.38
C HIS A 61 -17.07 -2.76 -11.92
N ASP A 62 -15.99 -3.42 -11.46
CA ASP A 62 -15.77 -4.83 -11.77
C ASP A 62 -16.82 -5.68 -11.06
N LYS A 63 -17.66 -6.37 -11.85
CA LYS A 63 -18.76 -7.20 -11.34
C LYS A 63 -18.30 -8.53 -10.72
N ASN A 64 -17.05 -8.93 -10.94
CA ASN A 64 -16.51 -10.22 -10.52
C ASN A 64 -15.63 -10.11 -9.27
N VAL A 65 -15.09 -8.93 -8.97
CA VAL A 65 -14.18 -8.72 -7.83
C VAL A 65 -14.79 -7.73 -6.85
N THR A 66 -15.10 -8.22 -5.65
CA THR A 66 -15.62 -7.41 -4.53
C THR A 66 -14.59 -7.25 -3.41
N ILE A 67 -13.60 -8.13 -3.35
CA ILE A 67 -12.52 -8.11 -2.35
C ILE A 67 -11.20 -8.38 -3.06
N ILE A 68 -10.19 -7.56 -2.79
CA ILE A 68 -8.80 -7.84 -3.12
C ILE A 68 -8.05 -8.08 -1.81
N GLY A 69 -7.17 -9.08 -1.76
CA GLY A 69 -6.49 -9.42 -0.52
C GLY A 69 -5.22 -10.23 -0.73
N SER A 70 -4.40 -10.28 0.31
CA SER A 70 -3.19 -11.08 0.41
C SER A 70 -2.99 -11.50 1.85
N ASP A 71 -2.16 -12.51 2.09
CA ASP A 71 -1.85 -13.05 3.41
C ASP A 71 -0.38 -13.51 3.48
N ASP A 72 0.05 -14.05 4.61
CA ASP A 72 1.41 -14.58 4.88
C ASP A 72 2.53 -13.54 4.82
N ALA A 73 2.21 -12.26 5.07
CA ALA A 73 3.16 -11.16 5.13
C ALA A 73 3.98 -11.21 6.44
N THR A 74 5.04 -12.03 6.47
CA THR A 74 5.99 -12.10 7.58
C THR A 74 6.96 -10.92 7.57
N THR A 75 8.03 -10.97 6.77
CA THR A 75 8.93 -9.83 6.52
C THR A 75 8.52 -9.00 5.31
N CYS A 76 7.57 -9.49 4.52
CA CYS A 76 7.04 -8.84 3.35
C CYS A 76 6.06 -7.72 3.73
N ILE A 77 5.81 -6.81 2.80
CA ILE A 77 4.86 -5.70 2.97
C ILE A 77 3.80 -5.78 1.89
N ILE A 78 2.54 -5.85 2.32
CA ILE A 78 1.37 -5.68 1.46
C ILE A 78 1.16 -4.17 1.28
N VAL A 79 1.17 -3.73 0.03
CA VAL A 79 0.99 -2.35 -0.37
C VAL A 79 -0.37 -2.20 -1.03
N VAL A 80 -1.13 -1.19 -0.63
CA VAL A 80 -2.41 -0.82 -1.23
C VAL A 80 -2.33 0.62 -1.72
N VAL A 81 -2.61 0.83 -3.00
CA VAL A 81 -2.72 2.15 -3.63
C VAL A 81 -4.17 2.34 -4.05
N ARG A 82 -4.78 3.46 -3.67
CA ARG A 82 -6.18 3.76 -3.99
C ARG A 82 -6.31 5.15 -4.59
N HIS A 83 -7.07 5.28 -5.68
CA HIS A 83 -7.56 6.57 -6.14
C HIS A 83 -8.88 6.90 -5.43
N SER A 84 -8.90 7.94 -4.60
CA SER A 84 -10.03 8.22 -3.72
C SER A 84 -11.30 8.67 -4.45
N GLY A 85 -11.19 9.26 -5.65
CA GLY A 85 -12.34 9.71 -6.43
C GLY A 85 -13.02 8.61 -7.24
N SER A 86 -12.23 7.79 -7.94
CA SER A 86 -12.76 6.67 -8.74
C SER A 86 -12.99 5.40 -7.93
N GLY A 87 -12.33 5.28 -6.77
CA GLY A 87 -12.28 4.07 -5.96
C GLY A 87 -11.42 2.95 -6.56
N ALA A 88 -10.69 3.20 -7.65
CA ALA A 88 -9.75 2.24 -8.21
C ALA A 88 -8.68 1.90 -7.17
N VAL A 89 -8.34 0.61 -7.06
CA VAL A 89 -7.39 0.09 -6.08
C VAL A 89 -6.41 -0.85 -6.74
N ALA A 90 -5.14 -0.73 -6.39
CA ALA A 90 -4.11 -1.73 -6.66
C ALA A 90 -3.58 -2.29 -5.33
N LEU A 91 -3.32 -3.59 -5.32
CA LEU A 91 -2.68 -4.30 -4.21
C LEU A 91 -1.49 -5.08 -4.74
N ALA A 92 -0.34 -4.97 -4.07
CA ALA A 92 0.83 -5.78 -4.32
C ALA A 92 1.35 -6.37 -3.01
N HIS A 93 1.90 -7.58 -3.08
CA HIS A 93 2.59 -8.22 -1.95
C HIS A 93 4.09 -8.22 -2.24
N LEU A 94 4.82 -7.26 -1.66
CA LEU A 94 6.22 -7.01 -1.95
C LEU A 94 7.12 -7.71 -0.93
N ASP A 95 8.16 -8.36 -1.43
CA ASP A 95 9.19 -9.05 -0.62
C ASP A 95 10.59 -8.46 -0.82
N GLY A 96 10.68 -7.32 -1.51
CA GLY A 96 11.92 -6.63 -1.86
C GLY A 96 12.39 -6.86 -3.30
N ALA A 97 11.91 -7.91 -3.98
CA ALA A 97 12.20 -8.10 -5.40
C ALA A 97 11.25 -7.27 -6.28
N GLY A 98 11.81 -6.54 -7.25
CA GLY A 98 11.02 -5.80 -8.25
C GLY A 98 10.17 -4.66 -7.68
N THR A 99 10.65 -4.01 -6.61
CA THR A 99 9.89 -2.97 -5.90
C THR A 99 9.60 -1.78 -6.82
N ASP A 100 10.57 -1.35 -7.62
CA ASP A 100 10.42 -0.20 -8.51
C ASP A 100 9.39 -0.47 -9.62
N GLU A 101 9.47 -1.65 -10.25
CA GLU A 101 8.53 -2.07 -11.28
C GLU A 101 7.10 -2.23 -10.72
N ALA A 102 6.97 -2.78 -9.51
CA ALA A 102 5.68 -2.95 -8.87
C ALA A 102 5.04 -1.60 -8.53
N VAL A 103 5.80 -0.65 -7.96
CA VAL A 103 5.30 0.69 -7.61
C VAL A 103 4.83 1.42 -8.87
N SER A 104 5.65 1.46 -9.92
CA SER A 104 5.30 2.13 -11.16
C SER A 104 4.07 1.51 -11.82
N ALA A 105 3.99 0.17 -11.84
CA ALA A 105 2.81 -0.53 -12.34
C ALA A 105 1.54 -0.24 -11.50
N MET A 106 1.64 -0.18 -10.17
CA MET A 106 0.50 0.14 -9.31
C MET A 106 -0.02 1.56 -9.55
N VAL A 107 0.87 2.56 -9.62
CA VAL A 107 0.48 3.95 -9.88
C VAL A 107 -0.15 4.09 -11.25
N THR A 108 0.50 3.55 -12.29
CA THR A 108 0.00 3.56 -13.67
C THR A 108 -1.40 2.95 -13.75
N ARG A 109 -1.61 1.77 -13.17
CA ARG A 109 -2.91 1.08 -13.24
C ARG A 109 -4.01 1.83 -12.49
N VAL A 110 -3.72 2.37 -11.32
CA VAL A 110 -4.71 3.13 -10.54
C VAL A 110 -5.10 4.42 -11.28
N GLN A 111 -4.15 5.09 -11.94
CA GLN A 111 -4.43 6.26 -12.76
C GLN A 111 -5.24 5.92 -14.01
N GLU A 112 -4.89 4.86 -14.74
CA GLU A 112 -5.64 4.38 -15.91
C GLU A 112 -7.11 4.06 -15.54
N LEU A 113 -7.32 3.35 -14.43
CA LEU A 113 -8.66 3.03 -13.92
C LEU A 113 -9.38 4.27 -13.33
N GLY A 114 -8.64 5.34 -13.06
CA GLY A 114 -9.15 6.63 -12.59
C GLY A 114 -9.57 7.59 -13.71
N ILE A 115 -9.33 7.26 -14.99
CA ILE A 115 -9.70 8.13 -16.11
C ILE A 115 -11.20 8.45 -16.05
N GLY A 116 -11.53 9.75 -16.18
CA GLY A 116 -12.90 10.26 -16.09
C GLY A 116 -13.34 10.68 -14.67
N TYR A 117 -12.48 10.51 -13.67
CA TYR A 117 -12.69 10.99 -12.30
C TYR A 117 -11.68 12.10 -11.99
N PRO A 118 -12.01 13.38 -12.29
CA PRO A 118 -11.07 14.49 -12.11
C PRO A 118 -10.82 14.85 -10.64
N GLU A 119 -11.73 14.45 -9.76
CA GLU A 119 -11.63 14.64 -8.31
C GLU A 119 -10.89 13.46 -7.67
N GLY A 120 -10.21 13.71 -6.55
CA GLY A 120 -9.56 12.67 -5.75
C GLY A 120 -8.05 12.81 -5.67
N ARG A 121 -7.42 11.81 -5.04
CA ARG A 121 -5.97 11.70 -4.87
C ARG A 121 -5.55 10.25 -4.75
N ILE A 122 -4.27 9.99 -4.95
CA ILE A 122 -3.67 8.70 -4.66
C ILE A 122 -3.40 8.59 -3.16
N GLU A 123 -3.88 7.52 -2.55
CA GLU A 123 -3.70 7.18 -1.14
C GLU A 123 -2.91 5.87 -1.05
N LEU A 124 -1.96 5.82 -0.12
CA LEU A 124 -1.01 4.73 0.03
C LEU A 124 -1.14 4.12 1.43
N GLN A 125 -1.18 2.78 1.51
CA GLN A 125 -1.21 2.02 2.75
C GLN A 125 -0.17 0.90 2.68
N LEU A 126 0.63 0.74 3.73
CA LEU A 126 1.64 -0.31 3.87
C LEU A 126 1.30 -1.14 5.11
N ILE A 127 1.16 -2.45 4.95
CA ILE A 127 0.78 -3.39 6.01
C ILE A 127 1.69 -4.61 5.96
N GLY A 128 2.20 -5.04 7.12
CA GLY A 128 3.09 -6.20 7.23
C GLY A 128 4.48 -5.82 7.71
N GLY A 129 5.37 -6.81 7.71
CA GLY A 129 6.70 -6.69 8.31
C GLY A 129 6.67 -6.77 9.83
N PHE A 130 7.81 -7.12 10.41
CA PHE A 130 8.05 -7.03 11.85
C PHE A 130 9.50 -6.61 12.09
N ARG A 131 9.86 -6.36 13.34
CA ARG A 131 11.25 -6.08 13.69
C ARG A 131 12.09 -7.36 13.65
N ASP A 132 12.48 -7.78 12.46
CA ASP A 132 13.33 -8.93 12.24
C ASP A 132 14.81 -8.61 12.54
N GLN A 133 15.59 -9.63 12.91
CA GLN A 133 16.99 -9.46 13.33
C GLN A 133 17.91 -8.93 12.22
N LYS A 134 17.50 -9.09 10.96
CA LYS A 134 18.30 -8.71 9.80
C LYS A 134 17.92 -7.34 9.26
N GLY A 135 16.87 -6.70 9.80
CA GLY A 135 16.39 -5.40 9.39
C GLY A 135 15.61 -5.40 8.07
N TYR A 136 15.26 -6.56 7.52
CA TYR A 136 14.68 -6.67 6.17
C TYR A 136 13.36 -5.91 6.03
N SER A 137 12.50 -5.95 7.05
CA SER A 137 11.19 -5.30 6.99
C SER A 137 11.31 -3.77 6.96
N GLU A 138 12.29 -3.21 7.69
CA GLU A 138 12.57 -1.76 7.68
C GLU A 138 13.25 -1.32 6.37
N ASP A 139 14.19 -2.12 5.86
CA ASP A 139 14.82 -1.87 4.56
C ASP A 139 13.77 -1.87 3.43
N LEU A 140 12.84 -2.84 3.47
CA LEU A 140 11.73 -2.93 2.52
C LEU A 140 10.79 -1.74 2.64
N PHE A 141 10.38 -1.36 3.86
CA PHE A 141 9.57 -0.17 4.10
C PHE A 141 10.22 1.09 3.49
N TYR A 142 11.51 1.31 3.80
CA TYR A 142 12.23 2.48 3.29
C TYR A 142 12.31 2.48 1.77
N ASN A 143 12.62 1.33 1.15
CA ASN A 143 12.69 1.21 -0.31
C ASN A 143 11.34 1.52 -0.96
N ILE A 144 10.24 0.97 -0.46
CA ILE A 144 8.89 1.24 -0.98
C ILE A 144 8.58 2.74 -0.89
N MET A 145 8.73 3.34 0.29
CA MET A 145 8.40 4.76 0.52
C MET A 145 9.25 5.69 -0.35
N ARG A 146 10.55 5.38 -0.48
CA ARG A 146 11.47 6.13 -1.35
C ARG A 146 11.08 6.04 -2.81
N THR A 147 10.67 4.86 -3.29
CA THR A 147 10.25 4.68 -4.69
C THR A 147 8.98 5.48 -4.98
N TYR A 148 7.95 5.42 -4.12
CA TYR A 148 6.74 6.25 -4.30
C TYR A 148 7.01 7.76 -4.28
N THR A 149 8.03 8.21 -3.54
CA THR A 149 8.42 9.62 -3.48
C THR A 149 9.13 10.07 -4.77
N LYS A 150 9.71 9.13 -5.54
CA LYS A 150 10.40 9.40 -6.81
C LYS A 150 9.52 9.18 -8.04
N GLU A 151 8.49 8.34 -7.93
CA GLU A 151 7.55 8.09 -9.03
C GLU A 151 6.97 9.44 -9.50
N GLU A 152 6.88 9.69 -10.81
CA GLU A 152 6.36 10.96 -11.35
C GLU A 152 4.83 11.01 -11.41
#